data_AF-A0A9K3GQ91-F1
#
_entry.id   AF-A0A9K3GQ91-F1
#
_cell.length_a   1.000
_cell.length_b   1.000
_cell.length_c   1.000
_cell.angle_alpha   90.00
_cell.angle_beta   90.00
_cell.angle_gamma   90.00
#
_symmetry.space_group_name_H-M   'P 1'
#
loop_
_entity.id
_entity.type
_entity.pdbx_description
1 polymer ?
#
loop_
_entity_poly.entity_id
_entity_poly.type
_entity_poly.pdbx_seq_one_letter_code
_entity_poly.pdbx_strand_id
1 'polypeptide(L)'
;MSYKEYGLQAHEDNSITYREWAPEATAVSIVGDFNQWNPLSHPCEVDSFGTWSATFKAGEDGKPQIPHGGRVKVWLKTKDGRAISLSLSLSLSLSLYIYI
;
A
#
# COMPACT_ATOMS: atom_id res chain seq x y z
N MET A 1 8.17 -1.79 16.95
CA MET A 1 7.66 -3.08 16.41
C MET A 1 6.62 -2.89 15.32
N SER A 2 5.77 -1.85 15.33
CA SER A 2 4.78 -1.60 14.28
C SER A 2 5.36 -1.25 12.88
N TYR A 3 6.44 -0.46 12.79
CA TYR A 3 6.98 -0.04 11.47
C TYR A 3 7.56 -1.18 10.60
N LYS A 4 7.80 -2.36 11.19
CA LYS A 4 8.31 -3.53 10.45
C LYS A 4 7.20 -4.35 9.78
N GLU A 5 5.95 -4.09 10.16
CA GLU A 5 4.79 -4.85 9.65
C GLU A 5 3.83 -4.00 8.84
N TYR A 6 3.78 -2.69 9.08
CA TYR A 6 2.88 -1.75 8.42
C TYR A 6 3.62 -0.91 7.37
N GLY A 7 2.87 -0.33 6.42
CA GLY A 7 3.42 0.35 5.26
C GLY A 7 3.85 -0.63 4.17
N LEU A 8 4.76 -0.18 3.30
CA LEU A 8 5.36 -0.99 2.23
C LEU A 8 6.62 -1.69 2.75
N GLN A 9 6.64 -3.01 2.65
CA GLN A 9 7.75 -3.87 3.07
C GLN A 9 8.23 -4.67 1.87
N ALA A 10 9.49 -4.49 1.48
CA ALA A 10 10.13 -5.31 0.45
C ALA A 10 10.75 -6.56 1.07
N HIS A 11 10.68 -7.68 0.37
CA HIS A 11 11.22 -8.97 0.79
C HIS A 11 12.40 -9.38 -0.07
N GLU A 12 13.20 -10.34 0.41
CA GLU A 12 14.39 -10.84 -0.30
C GLU A 12 14.07 -11.47 -1.66
N ASP A 13 12.83 -11.98 -1.84
CA ASP A 13 12.34 -12.54 -3.09
C ASP A 13 11.79 -11.48 -4.07
N ASN A 14 12.06 -10.19 -3.82
CA ASN A 14 11.54 -9.03 -4.55
C ASN A 14 10.02 -8.88 -4.52
N SER A 15 9.31 -9.63 -3.68
CA SER A 15 7.92 -9.33 -3.38
C SER A 15 7.80 -8.12 -2.47
N ILE A 16 6.65 -7.45 -2.50
CA ILE A 16 6.34 -6.32 -1.64
C ILE A 16 5.01 -6.59 -0.94
N THR A 17 4.98 -6.45 0.38
CA THR A 17 3.73 -6.46 1.15
C THR A 17 3.40 -5.04 1.56
N TYR A 18 2.18 -4.62 1.29
CA TYR A 18 1.57 -3.43 1.87
C TYR A 18 0.65 -3.84 3.02
N ARG A 19 0.68 -3.11 4.13
CA ARG A 19 -0.26 -3.28 5.25
C ARG A 19 -0.64 -1.96 5.91
N GLU A 20 -1.93 -1.77 6.19
CA GLU A 20 -2.47 -0.56 6.81
C GLU A 20 -3.64 -0.88 7.72
N TRP A 21 -3.70 -0.25 8.88
CA TRP A 21 -4.87 -0.37 9.74
C TRP A 21 -5.90 0.71 9.35
N ALA A 22 -7.05 0.28 8.84
CA ALA A 22 -8.13 1.17 8.40
C ALA A 22 -9.50 0.51 8.64
N PRO A 23 -9.94 0.37 9.91
CA PRO A 23 -11.14 -0.40 10.27
C PRO A 23 -12.45 0.20 9.77
N GLU A 24 -12.46 1.51 9.49
CA GLU A 24 -13.63 2.21 8.93
C GLU A 24 -13.66 2.22 7.39
N ALA A 25 -12.63 1.68 6.75
CA ALA A 25 -12.64 1.52 5.30
C ALA A 25 -13.52 0.34 4.90
N THR A 26 -14.10 0.45 3.71
CA THR A 26 -14.90 -0.58 3.03
C THR A 26 -14.19 -1.14 1.81
N ALA A 27 -13.16 -0.43 1.33
CA ALA A 27 -12.22 -0.88 0.33
C ALA A 27 -10.91 -0.11 0.51
N VAL A 28 -9.77 -0.80 0.33
CA VAL A 28 -8.44 -0.22 0.31
C VAL A 28 -7.69 -0.76 -0.89
N SER A 29 -6.90 0.07 -1.54
CA SER A 29 -6.03 -0.31 -2.66
C SER A 29 -4.80 0.59 -2.66
N ILE A 30 -3.66 0.04 -3.04
CA ILE A 30 -2.45 0.84 -3.26
C ILE A 30 -2.35 1.17 -4.75
N VAL A 31 -2.14 2.45 -5.03
CA VAL A 31 -2.13 3.00 -6.39
C VAL A 31 -0.85 3.78 -6.59
N GLY A 32 -0.34 3.80 -7.82
CA GLY A 32 0.88 4.52 -8.13
C GLY A 32 1.23 4.45 -9.60
N ASP A 33 2.42 4.93 -9.93
CA ASP A 33 2.90 4.89 -11.31
C ASP A 33 2.95 3.45 -11.85
N PHE A 34 3.23 2.46 -10.98
CA PHE A 34 3.32 1.03 -11.32
C PHE A 34 2.01 0.41 -11.84
N ASN A 35 0.86 0.95 -11.44
CA ASN A 35 -0.46 0.46 -11.87
C ASN A 35 -1.30 1.55 -12.55
N GLN A 36 -0.64 2.57 -13.09
CA GLN A 36 -1.29 3.69 -13.77
C GLN A 36 -2.38 4.37 -12.92
N TRP A 37 -2.16 4.42 -11.59
CA TRP A 37 -3.10 4.99 -10.64
C TRP A 37 -4.48 4.31 -10.60
N ASN A 38 -4.58 3.05 -11.04
CA ASN A 38 -5.84 2.31 -11.10
C ASN A 38 -6.18 1.61 -9.77
N PRO A 39 -7.20 2.06 -9.02
CA PRO A 39 -7.58 1.47 -7.73
C PRO A 39 -8.17 0.06 -7.84
N LEU A 40 -8.67 -0.35 -9.00
CA LEU A 40 -9.27 -1.67 -9.18
C LEU A 40 -8.24 -2.76 -9.50
N SER A 41 -6.99 -2.36 -9.76
CA SER A 41 -5.95 -3.30 -10.19
C SER A 41 -5.43 -4.20 -9.07
N HIS A 42 -5.34 -3.66 -7.85
CA HIS A 42 -4.74 -4.34 -6.70
C HIS A 42 -5.52 -4.03 -5.41
N PRO A 43 -6.74 -4.57 -5.26
CA PRO A 43 -7.50 -4.44 -4.02
C PRO A 43 -6.78 -5.15 -2.87
N CYS A 44 -6.82 -4.54 -1.68
CA CYS A 44 -6.32 -5.14 -0.46
C CYS A 44 -7.37 -6.07 0.15
N GLU A 45 -6.90 -7.10 0.85
CA GLU A 45 -7.69 -7.98 1.71
C GLU A 45 -7.73 -7.43 3.13
N VAL A 46 -8.84 -7.59 3.83
CA VAL A 46 -9.03 -7.11 5.22
C VAL A 46 -9.13 -8.28 6.19
N ASP A 47 -8.44 -8.18 7.33
CA ASP A 47 -8.56 -9.14 8.43
C ASP A 47 -9.68 -8.79 9.41
N SER A 48 -9.89 -9.63 10.44
CA SER A 48 -10.91 -9.43 11.47
C SER A 48 -10.71 -8.18 12.34
N PHE A 49 -9.53 -7.54 12.28
CA PHE A 49 -9.19 -6.37 13.08
C PHE A 49 -9.23 -5.08 12.26
N GLY A 50 -9.63 -5.15 10.99
CA GLY A 50 -9.68 -4.00 10.08
C GLY A 50 -8.30 -3.62 9.51
N THR A 51 -7.36 -4.57 9.51
CA THR A 51 -6.06 -4.41 8.87
C THR A 51 -6.17 -4.85 7.41
N TRP A 52 -5.82 -3.94 6.51
CA TRP A 52 -5.80 -4.16 5.07
C TRP A 52 -4.40 -4.54 4.62
N SER A 53 -4.29 -5.49 3.70
CA SER A 53 -3.01 -5.88 3.12
C SER A 53 -3.09 -6.31 1.66
N ALA A 54 -1.99 -6.15 0.94
CA ALA A 54 -1.81 -6.66 -0.41
C ALA A 54 -0.37 -7.11 -0.61
N THR A 55 -0.18 -8.22 -1.32
CA THR A 55 1.15 -8.74 -1.66
C THR A 55 1.36 -8.71 -3.17
N PHE A 56 2.39 -7.98 -3.58
CA PHE A 56 2.87 -7.84 -4.95
C PHE A 56 4.01 -8.83 -5.12
N LYS A 57 3.84 -9.84 -5.97
CA LYS A 57 4.93 -10.77 -6.27
C LYS A 57 5.99 -10.07 -7.12
N ALA A 58 7.19 -10.64 -7.18
CA ALA A 58 8.16 -10.19 -8.17
C ALA A 58 7.57 -10.25 -9.59
N GLY A 59 7.92 -9.28 -10.42
CA GLY A 59 7.59 -9.28 -11.84
C GLY A 59 8.26 -10.45 -12.57
N GLU A 60 7.85 -10.71 -13.81
CA GLU A 60 8.45 -11.75 -14.65
C GLU A 60 9.95 -11.51 -14.91
N ASP A 61 10.41 -10.26 -14.80
CA ASP A 61 11.80 -9.85 -14.89
C ASP A 61 12.59 -10.02 -13.58
N GLY A 62 11.95 -10.59 -12.56
CA GLY A 62 12.51 -10.82 -11.23
C GLY A 62 12.64 -9.54 -10.39
N LYS A 63 12.12 -8.40 -10.84
CA LYS A 63 12.21 -7.12 -10.12
C LYS A 63 10.95 -6.84 -9.30
N PRO A 64 11.03 -5.98 -8.27
CA PRO A 64 9.85 -5.55 -7.54
C PRO A 64 8.86 -4.81 -8.46
N GLN A 65 7.58 -5.15 -8.35
CA GLN A 65 6.51 -4.51 -9.14
C GLN A 65 6.34 -3.02 -8.84
N ILE A 66 6.75 -2.57 -7.65
CA ILE A 66 6.77 -1.16 -7.27
C ILE A 66 8.23 -0.71 -7.30
N PRO A 67 8.68 0.00 -8.36
CA PRO A 67 10.07 0.41 -8.48
C PRO A 67 10.45 1.43 -7.41
N HIS A 68 11.71 1.36 -6.96
CA HIS A 68 12.27 2.39 -6.09
C HIS A 68 12.15 3.78 -6.72
N GLY A 69 11.71 4.77 -5.95
CA GLY A 69 11.47 6.14 -6.43
C GLY A 69 10.15 6.34 -7.17
N GLY A 70 9.36 5.28 -7.39
CA GLY A 70 8.01 5.39 -7.91
C GLY A 70 7.06 6.06 -6.93
N ARG A 71 6.09 6.83 -7.43
CA ARG A 71 5.07 7.45 -6.57
C ARG A 71 3.97 6.45 -6.25
N VAL A 72 3.55 6.45 -4.99
CA VAL A 72 2.48 5.61 -4.47
C VAL A 72 1.53 6.43 -3.60
N LYS A 73 0.27 6.01 -3.54
CA LYS A 73 -0.77 6.51 -2.65
C LYS A 73 -1.66 5.37 -2.21
N VAL A 74 -2.32 5.59 -1.09
CA VAL A 74 -3.37 4.70 -0.60
C VAL A 74 -4.70 5.28 -1.06
N TRP A 75 -5.45 4.49 -1.80
CA TRP A 75 -6.84 4.77 -2.12
C TRP A 75 -7.72 4.00 -1.15
N LEU A 76 -8.60 4.70 -0.45
CA LEU A 76 -9.57 4.06 0.44
C LEU A 76 -10.96 4.64 0.27
N LYS A 77 -11.97 3.79 0.48
CA LYS A 77 -13.38 4.17 0.48
C LYS A 77 -13.96 3.95 1.86
N THR A 78 -14.60 4.96 2.45
CA THR A 78 -15.26 4.84 3.76
C THR A 78 -16.72 4.43 3.61
N LYS A 79 -17.35 4.02 4.73
CA LYS A 79 -18.78 3.65 4.81
C LYS A 79 -19.72 4.75 4.29
N ASP A 80 -19.33 6.02 4.42
CA ASP A 80 -20.09 7.18 3.93
C ASP A 80 -19.99 7.38 2.40
N GLY A 81 -19.35 6.46 1.68
CA GLY A 81 -19.15 6.55 0.24
C GLY A 81 -18.09 7.56 -0.20
N ARG A 82 -17.43 8.26 0.74
CA ARG A 82 -16.32 9.16 0.44
C ARG A 82 -15.08 8.34 0.06
N ALA A 83 -14.52 8.63 -1.11
CA ALA A 83 -13.20 8.18 -1.50
C ALA A 83 -12.17 9.20 -1.00
N ILE A 84 -11.24 8.77 -0.15
CA ILE A 84 -10.15 9.60 0.34
C ILE A 84 -8.87 9.03 -0.27
N SER A 85 -8.17 9.81 -1.08
CA SER A 85 -6.82 9.48 -1.52
C SER A 85 -5.83 10.15 -0.57
N LEU A 86 -5.22 9.39 0.32
CA LEU A 86 -4.13 9.91 1.13
C LEU A 86 -2.89 9.99 0.24
N SER A 87 -2.52 11.22 -0.10
CA SER A 87 -1.27 11.49 -0.78
C SER A 87 -0.17 11.34 0.25
N LEU A 88 0.62 10.27 0.17
CA LEU A 88 1.92 10.20 0.85
C LEU A 88 2.88 11.18 0.14
N SER A 89 2.63 12.49 0.24
CA SER A 89 3.67 13.48 0.12
C SER A 89 4.23 13.66 1.52
N LEU A 90 5.53 13.46 1.70
CA LEU A 90 6.26 13.68 2.95
C LEU A 90 5.91 15.05 3.58
N SER A 91 4.87 15.12 4.40
CA SER A 91 4.48 16.27 5.22
C SER A 91 3.23 15.92 6.04
N LEU A 92 3.34 14.88 6.87
CA LEU A 92 2.68 14.79 8.18
C LEU A 92 3.33 13.58 8.87
N SER A 93 4.02 13.88 9.97
CA SER A 93 4.87 12.94 10.70
C SER A 93 4.09 11.71 11.18
N LEU A 94 4.24 10.61 10.47
CA LEU A 94 4.53 9.30 11.05
C LEU A 94 5.69 8.73 10.25
N SER A 95 6.86 8.64 10.89
CA SER A 95 8.12 8.22 10.26
C SER A 95 8.00 6.87 9.55
N LEU A 96 8.01 6.90 8.21
CA LEU A 96 8.37 5.74 7.39
C LEU A 96 9.66 6.09 6.66
N TYR A 97 10.79 5.77 7.29
CA TYR A 97 12.06 5.73 6.58
C TYR A 97 12.01 4.53 5.64
N ILE A 98 12.07 4.78 4.34
CA ILE A 98 12.42 3.77 3.35
C ILE A 98 13.91 3.50 3.54
N TYR A 99 14.25 2.52 4.38
CA TYR A 99 15.58 1.92 4.39
C TYR A 99 15.55 0.77 3.39
N ILE A 100 16.14 1.02 2.21
CA ILE A 100 16.80 -0.01 1.42
C ILE A 100 18.19 -0.27 2.00
#